data_AF-M7THG3-F1
#
_entry.id   AF-M7THG3-F1
#
_cell.length_a   1.000
_cell.length_b   1.000
_cell.length_c   1.000
_cell.angle_alpha   90.00
_cell.angle_beta   90.00
_cell.angle_gamma   90.00
#
_symmetry.space_group_name_H-M   'P 1'
#
loop_
_entity.id
_entity.type
_entity.pdbx_description
1 polymer ?
#
loop_
_entity_poly.entity_id
_entity_poly.type
_entity_poly.pdbx_seq_one_letter_code
_entity_poly.pdbx_strand_id
1 'polypeptide(L)'
;MAPSVIEAISETTHDIREKIAPQLSDKTDSDAAKSQKTSSIEKLAPSVVIPTVATQEPHREPLNLSGVLDQFESFDVTPIIGREYVGHIHPVSNSGREHGGKDDEISVISSAQAKKIYDRNFEAKNRQSAKEGWHSDITFEPIPSDYALLRLTELPKTGGDTLWASGYEVYDRISKPVQKFLETLTATYAQPEFNKAADKNGFKIYSEERGAPENVGEKLEAVHPVVRTNPVTGWKSIFALGHHVSHINDLTTIESDALLAWFLRLVVDNHDLQVRHRWENVNDLAIWDNRSNYHVATSDYINLGLGERAGQRAVSLGERPYLDPESTGRREGLEKLQKPE
;
A
#
# COMPACT_ATOMS: atom_id res chain seq x y z
N MET A 1 8.20 -32.06 3.59
CA MET A 1 7.52 -30.97 4.30
C MET A 1 8.36 -29.73 4.08
N ALA A 2 7.79 -28.69 3.45
CA ALA A 2 8.50 -27.43 3.23
C ALA A 2 8.54 -26.65 4.56
N PRO A 3 9.65 -25.95 4.87
CA PRO A 3 9.75 -25.14 6.08
C PRO A 3 8.71 -24.02 6.06
N SER A 4 8.21 -23.69 7.24
CA SER A 4 7.21 -22.63 7.39
C SER A 4 7.84 -21.26 7.07
N VAL A 5 7.02 -20.30 6.63
CA VAL A 5 7.45 -18.91 6.35
C VAL A 5 8.17 -18.26 7.54
N ILE A 6 7.89 -18.71 8.76
CA ILE A 6 8.54 -18.23 9.98
C ILE A 6 10.00 -18.71 10.07
N GLU A 7 10.28 -19.94 9.65
CA GLU A 7 11.64 -20.51 9.67
C GLU A 7 12.54 -19.81 8.64
N ALA A 8 12.02 -19.53 7.45
CA ALA A 8 12.76 -18.82 6.39
C ALA A 8 13.11 -17.36 6.76
N ILE A 9 12.21 -16.66 7.47
CA ILE A 9 12.45 -15.27 7.92
C ILE A 9 13.47 -15.22 9.06
N SER A 10 13.43 -16.21 9.97
CA SER A 10 14.37 -16.27 11.10
C SER A 10 15.81 -16.55 10.64
N GLU A 11 15.99 -17.47 9.68
CA GLU A 11 17.31 -17.77 9.10
C GLU A 11 17.89 -16.55 8.37
N THR A 12 17.07 -15.88 7.55
CA THR A 12 17.50 -14.66 6.84
C THR A 12 17.91 -13.54 7.80
N THR A 13 17.20 -13.38 8.92
CA THR A 13 17.52 -12.35 9.93
C THR A 13 18.80 -12.69 10.72
N HIS A 14 19.09 -13.98 10.91
CA HIS A 14 20.31 -14.44 11.58
C HIS A 14 21.54 -14.24 10.68
N ASP A 15 21.44 -14.58 9.41
CA ASP A 15 22.51 -14.40 8.41
C ASP A 15 22.89 -12.92 8.22
N ILE A 16 21.90 -12.01 8.27
CA ILE A 16 22.15 -10.57 8.22
C ILE A 16 22.91 -10.10 9.47
N ARG A 17 22.61 -10.64 10.65
CA ARG A 17 23.31 -10.28 11.90
C ARG A 17 24.75 -10.79 11.92
N GLU A 18 25.00 -12.02 11.47
CA GLU A 18 26.37 -12.56 11.41
C GLU A 18 27.24 -11.84 10.37
N LYS A 19 26.68 -11.38 9.26
CA LYS A 19 27.42 -10.65 8.22
C LYS A 19 27.75 -9.19 8.60
N ILE A 20 26.95 -8.58 9.49
CA ILE A 20 27.13 -7.18 9.90
C ILE A 20 28.03 -7.05 11.16
N ALA A 21 28.01 -8.04 12.05
CA ALA A 21 28.78 -8.01 13.30
C ALA A 21 30.32 -7.82 13.16
N PRO A 22 31.02 -8.35 12.14
CA PRO A 22 32.47 -8.22 12.04
C PRO A 22 32.94 -6.79 11.73
N GLN A 23 32.06 -5.87 11.32
CA GLN A 23 32.43 -4.50 10.97
C GLN A 23 32.43 -3.52 12.14
N LEU A 24 32.17 -4.00 13.36
CA LEU A 24 32.08 -3.15 14.57
C LEU A 24 33.13 -3.45 15.64
N SER A 25 34.11 -4.32 15.40
CA SER A 25 35.17 -4.62 16.36
C SER A 25 36.57 -4.31 15.82
N ASP A 26 36.93 -3.03 15.82
CA ASP A 26 38.33 -2.61 15.86
C ASP A 26 38.45 -1.26 16.58
N LYS A 27 38.74 -1.34 17.88
CA LYS A 27 39.55 -0.41 18.69
C LYS A 27 39.50 -0.84 20.16
N THR A 28 40.44 -1.68 20.55
CA THR A 28 40.87 -1.85 21.94
C THR A 28 42.16 -1.08 22.18
N ASP A 29 42.28 -0.45 23.35
CA ASP A 29 43.43 -0.46 24.28
C ASP A 29 43.19 0.61 25.37
N SER A 30 42.88 0.21 26.62
CA SER A 30 43.77 -0.22 27.71
C SER A 30 44.26 0.96 28.57
N ASP A 31 43.79 1.06 29.82
CA ASP A 31 44.68 0.97 30.99
C ASP A 31 43.94 0.98 32.33
N ALA A 32 44.56 0.29 33.30
CA ALA A 32 44.01 -0.10 34.59
C ALA A 32 44.44 0.82 35.75
N ALA A 33 43.60 0.92 36.80
CA ALA A 33 43.92 0.49 38.18
C ALA A 33 43.31 1.36 39.33
N LYS A 34 42.44 0.69 40.11
CA LYS A 34 42.30 0.65 41.60
C LYS A 34 42.11 1.93 42.45
N SER A 35 40.97 1.97 43.16
CA SER A 35 40.91 2.18 44.63
C SER A 35 39.52 1.78 45.21
N GLN A 36 39.48 1.38 46.48
CA GLN A 36 38.42 0.66 47.21
C GLN A 36 37.40 1.53 47.99
N LYS A 37 36.20 0.94 48.21
CA LYS A 37 35.20 1.16 49.33
C LYS A 37 34.47 2.52 49.35
N THR A 38 33.15 2.68 49.60
CA THR A 38 32.10 1.93 50.31
C THR A 38 30.68 2.35 49.83
N SER A 39 29.70 1.45 50.04
CA SER A 39 28.26 1.64 50.33
C SER A 39 27.25 2.10 49.26
N SER A 40 26.15 1.32 49.26
CA SER A 40 24.76 1.64 48.90
C SER A 40 24.34 1.37 47.45
N ILE A 41 23.52 0.32 47.32
CA ILE A 41 22.87 -0.13 46.09
C ILE A 41 21.64 0.76 45.83
N GLU A 42 21.73 1.62 44.82
CA GLU A 42 20.61 2.07 43.99
C GLU A 42 21.18 2.45 42.61
N LYS A 43 20.95 1.59 41.60
CA LYS A 43 21.54 1.70 40.26
C LYS A 43 20.83 2.78 39.43
N LEU A 44 21.50 3.93 39.35
CA LEU A 44 21.83 4.72 38.15
C LEU A 44 21.27 4.20 36.80
N ALA A 45 20.29 4.91 36.24
CA ALA A 45 20.15 5.02 34.79
C ALA A 45 21.16 6.08 34.29
N PRO A 46 22.00 5.81 33.27
CA PRO A 46 22.89 6.84 32.75
C PRO A 46 22.07 7.92 32.04
N SER A 47 22.32 9.18 32.41
CA SER A 47 21.81 10.36 31.71
C SER A 47 22.31 10.34 30.27
N VAL A 48 21.39 10.20 29.32
CA VAL A 48 21.70 10.32 27.89
C VAL A 48 22.03 11.79 27.63
N VAL A 49 23.30 12.08 27.34
CA VAL A 49 23.71 13.37 26.78
C VAL A 49 23.24 13.38 25.33
N ILE A 50 22.19 14.15 25.04
CA ILE A 50 21.73 14.37 23.66
C ILE A 50 22.72 15.34 23.02
N PRO A 51 23.44 14.96 21.94
CA PRO A 51 24.29 15.91 21.24
C PRO A 51 23.42 16.98 20.58
N THR A 52 23.78 18.24 20.81
CA THR A 52 23.13 19.39 20.18
C THR A 52 23.39 19.34 18.68
N VAL A 53 22.33 19.15 17.88
CA VAL A 53 22.40 19.21 16.42
C VAL A 53 22.60 20.67 16.03
N ALA A 54 23.79 20.98 15.47
CA ALA A 54 24.04 22.27 14.87
C ALA A 54 23.08 22.48 13.68
N THR A 55 22.33 23.57 13.71
CA THR A 55 21.51 24.04 12.60
C THR A 55 22.39 24.46 11.43
N GLN A 56 22.47 23.65 10.39
CA GLN A 56 22.88 24.08 9.05
C GLN A 56 21.87 23.58 8.01
N GLU A 57 21.18 24.52 7.37
CA GLU A 57 20.42 24.32 6.14
C GLU A 57 21.34 24.43 4.90
N PRO A 58 20.91 24.06 3.67
CA PRO A 58 20.44 22.74 3.26
C PRO A 58 21.02 22.39 1.87
N HIS A 59 22.02 21.54 1.78
CA HIS A 59 22.29 20.83 0.52
C HIS A 59 22.69 19.39 0.89
N ARG A 60 21.70 18.49 0.85
CA ARG A 60 22.01 17.06 0.83
C ARG A 60 22.53 16.78 -0.57
N GLU A 61 23.83 16.48 -0.67
CA GLU A 61 24.37 15.83 -1.85
C GLU A 61 23.50 14.60 -2.18
N PRO A 62 23.34 14.22 -3.46
CA PRO A 62 22.61 13.02 -3.84
C PRO A 62 23.10 11.85 -2.98
N LEU A 63 22.16 11.07 -2.45
CA LEU A 63 22.51 9.89 -1.66
C LEU A 63 23.37 8.97 -2.53
N ASN A 64 24.58 8.67 -2.05
CA ASN A 64 25.41 7.66 -2.67
C ASN A 64 24.75 6.30 -2.46
N LEU A 65 24.38 5.64 -3.56
CA LEU A 65 23.83 4.29 -3.52
C LEU A 65 24.84 3.37 -2.84
N SER A 66 24.39 2.59 -1.86
CA SER A 66 25.25 1.66 -1.12
C SER A 66 25.65 0.42 -1.93
N GLY A 67 25.14 0.28 -3.16
CA GLY A 67 25.26 -0.93 -3.98
C GLY A 67 24.50 -2.13 -3.44
N VAL A 68 23.75 -1.97 -2.33
CA VAL A 68 22.95 -3.04 -1.71
C VAL A 68 21.87 -3.56 -2.64
N LEU A 69 21.42 -2.77 -3.61
CA LEU A 69 20.45 -3.21 -4.61
C LEU A 69 21.11 -3.99 -5.76
N ASP A 70 22.41 -3.78 -6.01
CA ASP A 70 23.15 -4.42 -7.11
C ASP A 70 23.37 -5.93 -6.88
N GLN A 71 23.24 -6.39 -5.64
CA GLN A 71 23.31 -7.82 -5.29
C GLN A 71 22.02 -8.59 -5.62
N PHE A 72 20.93 -7.89 -5.96
CA PHE A 72 19.68 -8.52 -6.36
C PHE A 72 19.63 -8.64 -7.88
N GLU A 73 19.30 -9.85 -8.37
CA GLU A 73 18.94 -10.01 -9.77
C GLU A 73 17.71 -9.14 -10.06
N SER A 74 17.91 -8.13 -10.90
CA SER A 74 16.86 -7.29 -11.43
C SER A 74 16.88 -7.41 -12.94
N PHE A 75 15.71 -7.37 -13.54
CA PHE A 75 15.57 -7.27 -14.98
C PHE A 75 14.72 -6.05 -15.26
N ASP A 76 15.01 -5.38 -16.37
CA ASP A 76 14.23 -4.24 -16.79
C ASP A 76 12.83 -4.73 -17.16
N VAL A 77 11.84 -4.31 -16.38
CA VAL A 77 10.43 -4.59 -16.60
C VAL A 77 9.82 -3.66 -17.65
N THR A 78 10.49 -2.55 -18.00
CA THR A 78 10.02 -1.55 -18.98
C THR A 78 9.58 -2.16 -20.34
N PRO A 79 10.25 -3.18 -20.89
CA PRO A 79 9.82 -3.85 -22.13
C PRO A 79 8.49 -4.62 -21.98
N ILE A 80 8.12 -5.03 -20.75
CA ILE A 80 6.89 -5.77 -20.43
C ILE A 80 5.73 -4.82 -20.10
N ILE A 81 6.00 -3.72 -19.37
CA ILE A 81 4.95 -2.80 -18.86
C ILE A 81 4.75 -1.54 -19.70
N GLY A 82 5.67 -1.19 -20.62
CA GLY A 82 5.49 -0.10 -21.58
C GLY A 82 5.43 1.29 -20.94
N ARG A 83 6.51 2.07 -21.17
CA ARG A 83 6.68 3.48 -20.78
C ARG A 83 6.77 3.71 -19.26
N GLU A 84 7.91 4.25 -18.81
CA GLU A 84 8.01 4.87 -17.49
C GLU A 84 7.13 6.12 -17.48
N TYR A 85 5.97 6.02 -16.81
CA TYR A 85 5.17 7.18 -16.50
C TYR A 85 5.78 7.89 -15.28
N VAL A 86 5.75 9.22 -15.28
CA VAL A 86 6.01 10.02 -14.07
C VAL A 86 5.00 9.65 -12.98
N GLY A 87 5.33 9.94 -11.71
CA GLY A 87 4.50 9.56 -10.57
C GLY A 87 3.06 10.08 -10.71
N HIS A 88 2.10 9.33 -10.18
CA HIS A 88 0.71 9.74 -10.22
C HIS A 88 0.47 10.98 -9.35
N ILE A 89 -0.16 12.00 -9.92
CA ILE A 89 -0.65 13.17 -9.18
C ILE A 89 -2.08 12.91 -8.73
N HIS A 90 -2.29 12.77 -7.41
CA HIS A 90 -3.63 12.46 -6.90
C HIS A 90 -4.61 13.64 -7.11
N PRO A 91 -5.85 13.43 -7.56
CA PRO A 91 -6.78 14.51 -7.93
C PRO A 91 -7.14 15.45 -6.76
N VAL A 92 -7.22 14.90 -5.54
CA VAL A 92 -7.51 15.67 -4.31
C VAL A 92 -6.30 15.89 -3.41
N SER A 93 -5.57 14.84 -3.03
CA SER A 93 -4.53 14.82 -1.97
C SER A 93 -3.10 15.18 -2.42
N ASN A 94 -2.94 15.99 -3.47
CA ASN A 94 -1.65 16.49 -3.96
C ASN A 94 -1.13 17.71 -3.17
N SER A 95 -0.07 18.37 -3.67
CA SER A 95 0.57 19.53 -3.03
C SER A 95 -0.37 20.74 -2.86
N GLY A 96 -1.43 20.84 -3.67
CA GLY A 96 -2.40 21.93 -3.66
C GLY A 96 -3.36 21.95 -2.46
N ARG A 97 -3.06 21.23 -1.37
CA ARG A 97 -3.88 21.17 -0.16
C ARG A 97 -3.16 21.69 1.06
N GLU A 98 -3.93 22.05 2.08
CA GLU A 98 -3.41 22.59 3.35
C GLU A 98 -2.37 21.66 4.01
N HIS A 99 -2.59 20.35 3.93
CA HIS A 99 -1.63 19.35 4.44
C HIS A 99 -0.80 18.72 3.32
N GLY A 100 -0.87 19.26 2.09
CA GLY A 100 -0.09 18.81 0.96
C GLY A 100 1.40 19.08 1.17
N GLY A 101 2.24 18.24 0.56
CA GLY A 101 3.67 18.47 0.48
C GLY A 101 4.03 19.58 -0.51
N LYS A 102 5.29 19.63 -0.94
CA LYS A 102 5.76 20.51 -2.03
C LYS A 102 5.80 19.81 -3.39
N ASP A 103 5.50 18.51 -3.40
CA ASP A 103 5.64 17.62 -4.55
C ASP A 103 4.25 17.08 -4.90
N ASP A 104 3.82 17.29 -6.14
CA ASP A 104 2.51 16.88 -6.63
C ASP A 104 2.39 15.36 -6.80
N GLU A 105 3.50 14.66 -7.00
CA GLU A 105 3.55 13.20 -7.13
C GLU A 105 3.51 12.50 -5.76
N ILE A 106 3.65 13.26 -4.67
CA ILE A 106 3.57 12.75 -3.30
C ILE A 106 2.24 13.15 -2.67
N SER A 107 1.36 12.16 -2.55
CA SER A 107 0.09 12.33 -1.87
C SER A 107 0.26 12.34 -0.35
N VAL A 108 -0.38 13.27 0.35
CA VAL A 108 -0.41 13.25 1.82
C VAL A 108 -1.70 12.59 2.30
N ILE A 109 -1.56 11.46 2.99
CA ILE A 109 -2.64 10.68 3.56
C ILE A 109 -2.76 11.05 5.05
N SER A 110 -3.59 12.04 5.35
CA SER A 110 -3.76 12.59 6.71
C SER A 110 -5.18 12.42 7.25
N SER A 111 -5.31 11.93 8.48
CA SER A 111 -6.59 11.86 9.18
C SER A 111 -7.18 13.24 9.46
N ALA A 112 -6.35 14.23 9.79
CA ALA A 112 -6.76 15.61 10.00
C ALA A 112 -7.34 16.23 8.71
N GLN A 113 -6.66 16.01 7.58
CA GLN A 113 -7.15 16.46 6.28
C GLN A 113 -8.43 15.74 5.85
N ALA A 114 -8.50 14.42 6.06
CA ALA A 114 -9.68 13.64 5.71
C ALA A 114 -10.94 14.07 6.49
N LYS A 115 -10.80 14.46 7.76
CA LYS A 115 -11.88 15.05 8.58
C LYS A 115 -12.42 16.33 7.93
N LYS A 116 -11.53 17.20 7.44
CA LYS A 116 -11.89 18.48 6.79
C LYS A 116 -12.57 18.26 5.43
N ILE A 117 -11.94 17.49 4.54
CA ILE A 117 -12.38 17.39 3.13
C ILE A 117 -13.67 16.59 3.00
N TYR A 118 -13.71 15.40 3.59
CA TYR A 118 -14.79 14.46 3.30
C TYR A 118 -15.96 14.60 4.26
N ASP A 119 -15.88 15.54 5.21
CA ASP A 119 -16.78 15.58 6.37
C ASP A 119 -16.95 14.16 6.91
N ARG A 120 -15.81 13.42 6.94
CA ARG A 120 -15.73 12.10 7.55
C ARG A 120 -15.87 12.39 9.03
N ASN A 121 -17.13 12.59 9.42
CA ASN A 121 -17.63 12.33 10.73
C ASN A 121 -17.33 10.85 10.98
N PHE A 122 -16.10 10.59 11.40
CA PHE A 122 -15.74 9.44 12.22
C PHE A 122 -16.61 9.41 13.50
N GLU A 123 -17.42 10.46 13.73
CA GLU A 123 -18.61 10.50 14.59
C GLU A 123 -19.77 9.61 14.14
N ALA A 124 -19.63 8.76 13.13
CA ALA A 124 -20.54 7.65 12.98
C ALA A 124 -20.33 6.68 14.16
N LYS A 125 -20.86 7.07 15.33
CA LYS A 125 -20.84 6.37 16.63
C LYS A 125 -21.40 4.96 16.52
N ASN A 126 -22.10 4.64 15.41
CA ASN A 126 -22.76 3.38 15.11
C ASN A 126 -22.37 2.84 13.71
N ARG A 127 -21.10 2.47 13.49
CA ARG A 127 -20.73 1.69 12.28
C ARG A 127 -20.54 0.23 12.65
N GLN A 128 -21.35 -0.63 12.04
CA GLN A 128 -21.26 -2.09 12.24
C GLN A 128 -20.11 -2.73 11.45
N SER A 129 -19.62 -2.09 10.39
CA SER A 129 -18.53 -2.61 9.55
C SER A 129 -17.74 -1.49 8.88
N ALA A 130 -16.44 -1.75 8.66
CA ALA A 130 -15.53 -0.92 7.88
C ALA A 130 -15.18 -1.54 6.52
N LYS A 131 -15.91 -2.59 6.10
CA LYS A 131 -15.61 -3.33 4.87
C LYS A 131 -15.62 -2.45 3.60
N GLU A 132 -16.45 -1.41 3.55
CA GLU A 132 -16.50 -0.51 2.40
C GLU A 132 -15.18 0.27 2.17
N GLY A 133 -14.24 0.22 3.13
CA GLY A 133 -12.92 0.84 2.97
C GLY A 133 -11.93 0.05 2.10
N TRP A 134 -12.19 -1.22 1.78
CA TRP A 134 -11.33 -2.02 0.90
C TRP A 134 -11.29 -1.41 -0.51
N HIS A 135 -10.10 -1.37 -1.12
CA HIS A 135 -9.88 -0.90 -2.49
C HIS A 135 -8.48 -1.23 -3.00
N SER A 136 -8.30 -1.18 -4.32
CA SER A 136 -7.01 -0.93 -4.95
C SER A 136 -6.92 0.56 -5.32
N ASP A 137 -5.73 1.14 -5.26
CA ASP A 137 -5.57 2.57 -5.54
C ASP A 137 -5.90 2.90 -7.00
N ILE A 138 -6.54 4.07 -7.18
CA ILE A 138 -6.72 4.77 -8.46
C ILE A 138 -7.31 3.97 -9.62
N THR A 139 -8.08 2.92 -9.33
CA THR A 139 -8.75 2.10 -10.37
C THR A 139 -9.77 2.87 -11.23
N PHE A 140 -10.16 4.08 -10.84
CA PHE A 140 -10.97 4.99 -11.64
C PHE A 140 -10.19 5.67 -12.79
N GLU A 141 -8.86 5.52 -12.86
CA GLU A 141 -8.05 6.02 -13.96
C GLU A 141 -7.94 4.98 -15.09
N PRO A 142 -7.83 5.41 -16.36
CA PRO A 142 -7.54 4.51 -17.49
C PRO A 142 -6.24 3.72 -17.34
N ILE A 143 -5.20 4.35 -16.78
CA ILE A 143 -3.91 3.74 -16.42
C ILE A 143 -3.80 3.78 -14.90
N PRO A 144 -4.26 2.75 -14.17
CA PRO A 144 -4.22 2.72 -12.71
C PRO A 144 -2.82 2.36 -12.19
N SER A 145 -2.69 2.27 -10.87
CA SER A 145 -1.42 2.02 -10.21
C SER A 145 -0.96 0.58 -10.39
N ASP A 146 0.33 0.39 -10.66
CA ASP A 146 1.00 -0.88 -10.47
C ASP A 146 1.41 -1.10 -9.00
N TYR A 147 2.19 -0.17 -8.43
CA TYR A 147 2.67 -0.21 -7.07
C TYR A 147 2.31 1.07 -6.31
N ALA A 148 2.11 0.92 -5.01
CA ALA A 148 2.06 2.05 -4.09
C ALA A 148 3.03 1.86 -2.93
N LEU A 149 3.57 3.00 -2.49
CA LEU A 149 4.50 3.11 -1.39
C LEU A 149 3.93 4.07 -0.37
N LEU A 150 3.75 3.63 0.87
CA LEU A 150 3.26 4.48 1.96
C LEU A 150 4.27 4.52 3.09
N ARG A 151 4.75 5.73 3.40
CA ARG A 151 5.57 6.02 4.58
C ARG A 151 4.75 6.77 5.61
N LEU A 152 4.62 6.26 6.83
CA LEU A 152 3.92 7.01 7.89
C LEU A 152 4.83 8.06 8.53
N THR A 153 4.37 9.30 8.57
CA THR A 153 5.09 10.44 9.17
C THR A 153 4.55 10.82 10.54
N GLU A 154 3.35 10.35 10.88
CA GLU A 154 2.72 10.53 12.19
C GLU A 154 1.86 9.31 12.52
N LEU A 155 1.94 8.87 13.77
CA LEU A 155 1.21 7.71 14.28
C LEU A 155 0.34 8.10 15.48
N PRO A 156 -0.87 7.52 15.61
CA PRO A 156 -1.62 7.59 16.86
C PRO A 156 -0.91 6.77 17.95
N LYS A 157 -1.27 6.99 19.21
CA LYS A 157 -0.75 6.22 20.36
C LYS A 157 -0.94 4.70 20.19
N THR A 158 -2.01 4.28 19.53
CA THR A 158 -2.31 2.90 19.16
C THR A 158 -3.41 2.89 18.08
N GLY A 159 -3.54 1.77 17.36
CA GLY A 159 -4.45 1.65 16.22
C GLY A 159 -3.88 2.29 14.96
N GLY A 160 -4.71 2.45 13.93
CA GLY A 160 -4.27 3.03 12.65
C GLY A 160 -3.57 2.04 11.72
N ASP A 161 -3.73 0.74 11.99
CA ASP A 161 -3.17 -0.36 11.21
C ASP A 161 -3.64 -0.31 9.75
N THR A 162 -2.89 -0.96 8.88
CA THR A 162 -3.30 -1.16 7.48
C THR A 162 -3.45 -2.64 7.22
N LEU A 163 -4.52 -3.02 6.54
CA LEU A 163 -4.75 -4.40 6.10
C LEU A 163 -4.58 -4.45 4.59
N TRP A 164 -4.03 -5.56 4.11
CA TRP A 164 -3.97 -5.91 2.69
C TRP A 164 -4.59 -7.29 2.48
N ALA A 165 -5.11 -7.54 1.28
CA ALA A 165 -5.78 -8.78 0.89
C ALA A 165 -5.35 -9.19 -0.52
N SER A 166 -5.08 -10.48 -0.71
CA SER A 166 -4.63 -11.00 -2.01
C SER A 166 -5.79 -11.26 -2.97
N GLY A 167 -5.85 -10.51 -4.08
CA GLY A 167 -6.84 -10.72 -5.13
C GLY A 167 -6.64 -12.01 -5.93
N TYR A 168 -5.40 -12.54 -5.96
CA TYR A 168 -5.11 -13.89 -6.49
C TYR A 168 -5.83 -14.97 -5.68
N GLU A 169 -5.74 -14.87 -4.35
CA GLU A 169 -6.33 -15.87 -3.47
C GLU A 169 -7.86 -15.80 -3.48
N VAL A 170 -8.44 -14.61 -3.65
CA VAL A 170 -9.87 -14.45 -3.93
C VAL A 170 -10.24 -15.19 -5.21
N TYR A 171 -9.52 -14.96 -6.31
CA TYR A 171 -9.79 -15.61 -7.59
C TYR A 171 -9.67 -17.14 -7.51
N ASP A 172 -8.58 -17.65 -6.93
CA ASP A 172 -8.26 -19.08 -6.85
C ASP A 172 -9.29 -19.90 -6.04
N ARG A 173 -10.07 -19.25 -5.16
CA ARG A 173 -11.14 -19.91 -4.38
C ARG A 173 -12.45 -20.04 -5.14
N ILE A 174 -12.65 -19.25 -6.20
CA ILE A 174 -13.87 -19.27 -7.00
C ILE A 174 -13.86 -20.54 -7.86
N SER A 175 -15.01 -21.23 -7.95
CA SER A 175 -15.12 -22.43 -8.76
C SER A 175 -14.88 -22.12 -10.24
N LYS A 176 -14.27 -23.06 -10.97
CA LYS A 176 -13.91 -22.87 -12.39
C LYS A 176 -15.06 -22.37 -13.28
N PRO A 177 -16.32 -22.85 -13.15
CA PRO A 177 -17.42 -22.31 -13.94
C PRO A 177 -17.71 -20.83 -13.66
N VAL A 178 -17.65 -20.43 -12.39
CA VAL A 178 -17.88 -19.02 -12.00
C VAL A 178 -16.69 -18.16 -12.43
N GLN A 179 -15.45 -18.66 -12.32
CA GLN A 179 -14.28 -17.97 -12.88
C GLN A 179 -14.49 -17.66 -14.36
N LYS A 180 -14.93 -18.64 -15.17
CA LYS A 180 -15.18 -18.44 -16.60
C LYS A 180 -16.28 -17.43 -16.90
N PHE A 181 -17.33 -17.38 -16.09
CA PHE A 181 -18.34 -16.34 -16.19
C PHE A 181 -17.76 -14.95 -15.85
N LEU A 182 -16.99 -14.83 -14.77
CA LEU A 182 -16.42 -13.54 -14.35
C LEU A 182 -15.36 -13.02 -15.33
N GLU A 183 -14.62 -13.93 -15.98
CA GLU A 183 -13.64 -13.61 -17.03
C GLU A 183 -14.29 -12.91 -18.24
N THR A 184 -15.62 -12.99 -18.45
CA THR A 184 -16.29 -12.29 -19.57
C THR A 184 -16.77 -10.89 -19.22
N LEU A 185 -16.65 -10.47 -17.96
CA LEU A 185 -17.29 -9.23 -17.47
C LEU A 185 -16.30 -8.07 -17.40
N THR A 186 -16.83 -6.87 -17.62
CA THR A 186 -16.15 -5.61 -17.32
C THR A 186 -16.91 -4.85 -16.25
N ALA A 187 -16.26 -3.91 -15.58
CA ALA A 187 -16.89 -3.03 -14.61
C ALA A 187 -16.49 -1.59 -14.86
N THR A 188 -17.40 -0.67 -14.52
CA THR A 188 -17.11 0.76 -14.49
C THR A 188 -16.57 1.12 -13.11
N TYR A 189 -15.39 1.72 -13.08
CA TYR A 189 -14.69 2.19 -11.90
C TYR A 189 -14.75 3.70 -11.88
N ALA A 190 -15.23 4.30 -10.80
CA ALA A 190 -15.43 5.74 -10.71
C ALA A 190 -15.21 6.27 -9.29
N GLN A 191 -14.79 7.53 -9.19
CA GLN A 191 -14.69 8.26 -7.92
C GLN A 191 -15.40 9.63 -7.97
N PRO A 192 -16.75 9.64 -8.08
CA PRO A 192 -17.51 10.89 -8.10
C PRO A 192 -17.44 11.66 -6.77
N GLU A 193 -17.11 11.00 -5.67
CA GLU A 193 -17.02 11.62 -4.34
C GLU A 193 -15.92 12.68 -4.25
N PHE A 194 -14.88 12.61 -5.09
CA PHE A 194 -13.84 13.64 -5.14
C PHE A 194 -14.35 14.96 -5.70
N ASN A 195 -15.14 14.92 -6.77
CA ASN A 195 -15.79 16.12 -7.31
C ASN A 195 -16.81 16.69 -6.32
N LYS A 196 -17.65 15.83 -5.72
CA LYS A 196 -18.61 16.26 -4.69
C LYS A 196 -17.92 16.93 -3.49
N ALA A 197 -16.79 16.38 -3.04
CA ALA A 197 -16.00 16.97 -1.96
C ALA A 197 -15.37 18.31 -2.38
N ALA A 198 -14.88 18.42 -3.62
CA ALA A 198 -14.34 19.65 -4.18
C ALA A 198 -15.40 20.76 -4.22
N ASP A 199 -16.58 20.47 -4.77
CA ASP A 199 -17.73 21.38 -4.84
C ASP A 199 -18.17 21.84 -3.44
N LYS A 200 -18.34 20.89 -2.51
CA LYS A 200 -18.76 21.18 -1.13
C LYS A 200 -17.79 22.10 -0.39
N ASN A 201 -16.50 21.97 -0.64
CA ASN A 201 -15.45 22.70 0.08
C ASN A 201 -14.85 23.87 -0.72
N GLY A 202 -15.39 24.17 -1.91
CA GLY A 202 -14.97 25.32 -2.71
C GLY A 202 -13.55 25.22 -3.29
N PHE A 203 -13.08 24.01 -3.62
CA PHE A 203 -11.82 23.80 -4.33
C PHE A 203 -12.04 23.06 -5.66
N LYS A 204 -11.02 23.04 -6.53
CA LYS A 204 -11.02 22.24 -7.77
C LYS A 204 -10.13 21.01 -7.64
N ILE A 205 -10.53 19.90 -8.22
CA ILE A 205 -9.65 18.74 -8.37
C ILE A 205 -8.57 19.02 -9.43
N TYR A 206 -7.47 18.29 -9.38
CA TYR A 206 -6.43 18.37 -10.40
C TYR A 206 -6.89 17.71 -11.70
N SER A 207 -7.03 18.51 -12.75
CA SER A 207 -7.62 18.13 -14.04
C SER A 207 -6.60 17.87 -15.15
N GLU A 208 -5.32 18.20 -14.95
CA GLU A 208 -4.28 17.98 -15.95
C GLU A 208 -3.82 16.51 -15.95
N GLU A 209 -2.79 16.19 -16.74
CA GLU A 209 -2.22 14.84 -16.78
C GLU A 209 -1.73 14.38 -15.40
N ARG A 210 -2.23 13.23 -14.93
CA ARG A 210 -1.93 12.63 -13.62
C ARG A 210 -1.01 11.42 -13.76
N GLY A 211 0.11 11.63 -14.44
CA GLY A 211 1.17 10.66 -14.67
C GLY A 211 1.16 10.01 -16.06
N ALA A 212 -0.03 9.80 -16.64
CA ALA A 212 -0.22 9.28 -18.00
C ALA A 212 -1.09 10.23 -18.85
N PRO A 213 -0.86 10.32 -20.18
CA PRO A 213 -1.66 11.16 -21.07
C PRO A 213 -3.16 10.85 -21.05
N GLU A 214 -3.53 9.60 -20.78
CA GLU A 214 -4.92 9.17 -20.66
C GLU A 214 -5.56 9.51 -19.32
N ASN A 215 -4.76 9.73 -18.27
CA ASN A 215 -5.21 10.05 -16.92
C ASN A 215 -5.39 11.57 -16.78
N VAL A 216 -6.36 12.13 -17.48
CA VAL A 216 -6.59 13.58 -17.57
C VAL A 216 -8.08 13.91 -17.42
N GLY A 217 -8.38 15.14 -17.05
CA GLY A 217 -9.74 15.67 -16.92
C GLY A 217 -10.36 15.43 -15.56
N GLU A 218 -11.59 15.92 -15.40
CA GLU A 218 -12.32 15.89 -14.12
C GLU A 218 -13.23 14.66 -13.98
N LYS A 219 -13.47 13.94 -15.08
CA LYS A 219 -14.25 12.70 -15.08
C LYS A 219 -13.35 11.54 -14.65
N LEU A 220 -13.34 11.27 -13.36
CA LEU A 220 -12.61 10.16 -12.74
C LEU A 220 -13.40 8.86 -12.90
N GLU A 221 -13.38 8.32 -14.12
CA GLU A 221 -14.09 7.09 -14.50
C GLU A 221 -13.32 6.31 -15.59
N ALA A 222 -13.24 4.99 -15.42
CA ALA A 222 -12.65 4.07 -16.39
C ALA A 222 -13.39 2.73 -16.41
N VAL A 223 -13.28 2.00 -17.52
CA VAL A 223 -13.83 0.64 -17.65
C VAL A 223 -12.68 -0.35 -17.71
N HIS A 224 -12.70 -1.33 -16.80
CA HIS A 224 -11.69 -2.38 -16.70
C HIS A 224 -12.33 -3.76 -16.60
N PRO A 225 -11.60 -4.85 -16.90
CA PRO A 225 -12.06 -6.21 -16.65
C PRO A 225 -12.44 -6.44 -15.17
N VAL A 226 -13.42 -7.32 -14.92
CA VAL A 226 -13.73 -7.81 -13.55
C VAL A 226 -12.62 -8.72 -13.06
N VAL A 227 -12.07 -9.56 -13.95
CA VAL A 227 -10.87 -10.37 -13.72
C VAL A 227 -9.76 -9.79 -14.58
N ARG A 228 -8.63 -9.43 -13.98
CA ARG A 228 -7.45 -8.95 -14.71
C ARG A 228 -6.28 -9.92 -14.61
N THR A 229 -5.35 -9.81 -15.53
CA THR A 229 -4.04 -10.45 -15.49
C THR A 229 -3.02 -9.50 -14.92
N ASN A 230 -2.18 -9.95 -13.99
CA ASN A 230 -0.98 -9.20 -13.59
C ASN A 230 0.14 -9.48 -14.62
N PRO A 231 0.68 -8.47 -15.32
CA PRO A 231 1.64 -8.67 -16.39
C PRO A 231 2.99 -9.22 -15.91
N VAL A 232 3.34 -9.05 -14.63
CA VAL A 232 4.60 -9.54 -14.08
C VAL A 232 4.51 -11.01 -13.69
N THR A 233 3.38 -11.45 -13.14
CA THR A 233 3.21 -12.84 -12.68
C THR A 233 2.48 -13.75 -13.67
N GLY A 234 1.76 -13.18 -14.63
CA GLY A 234 0.86 -13.92 -15.51
C GLY A 234 -0.36 -14.52 -14.80
N TRP A 235 -0.67 -14.07 -13.58
CA TRP A 235 -1.77 -14.61 -12.79
C TRP A 235 -3.02 -13.74 -12.81
N LYS A 236 -4.17 -14.40 -12.70
CA LYS A 236 -5.51 -13.80 -12.64
C LYS A 236 -5.87 -13.35 -11.24
N SER A 237 -6.41 -12.14 -11.13
CA SER A 237 -6.94 -11.54 -9.91
C SER A 237 -8.33 -10.97 -10.16
N ILE A 238 -9.23 -11.05 -9.19
CA ILE A 238 -10.42 -10.20 -9.19
C ILE A 238 -9.95 -8.74 -9.11
N PHE A 239 -10.51 -7.85 -9.91
CA PHE A 239 -10.17 -6.42 -9.93
C PHE A 239 -11.33 -5.55 -9.47
N ALA A 240 -12.57 -5.99 -9.77
CA ALA A 240 -13.80 -5.30 -9.41
C ALA A 240 -14.12 -5.50 -7.91
N LEU A 241 -13.28 -4.98 -7.02
CA LEU A 241 -13.50 -5.00 -5.59
C LEU A 241 -13.19 -3.66 -4.94
N GLY A 242 -14.11 -3.24 -4.08
CA GLY A 242 -13.94 -2.06 -3.24
C GLY A 242 -14.67 -0.84 -3.76
N HIS A 243 -14.50 0.27 -3.05
CA HIS A 243 -15.35 1.44 -3.20
C HIS A 243 -15.11 2.29 -4.47
N HIS A 244 -14.16 1.89 -5.32
CA HIS A 244 -13.97 2.51 -6.64
C HIS A 244 -14.81 1.84 -7.73
N VAL A 245 -15.44 0.70 -7.46
CA VAL A 245 -16.28 0.02 -8.45
C VAL A 245 -17.70 0.55 -8.36
N SER A 246 -18.19 1.14 -9.45
CA SER A 246 -19.57 1.64 -9.52
C SER A 246 -20.55 0.50 -9.79
N HIS A 247 -20.31 -0.27 -10.85
CA HIS A 247 -21.17 -1.38 -11.27
C HIS A 247 -20.43 -2.30 -12.23
N ILE A 248 -20.92 -3.53 -12.36
CA ILE A 248 -20.52 -4.48 -13.38
C ILE A 248 -21.37 -4.21 -14.62
N ASN A 249 -20.71 -4.04 -15.76
CA ASN A 249 -21.35 -3.71 -17.02
C ASN A 249 -22.13 -4.93 -17.55
N ASP A 250 -23.15 -4.66 -18.36
CA ASP A 250 -23.99 -5.67 -19.02
C ASP A 250 -24.79 -6.59 -18.08
N LEU A 251 -24.75 -6.34 -16.77
CA LEU A 251 -25.59 -7.00 -15.77
C LEU A 251 -26.70 -6.06 -15.29
N THR A 252 -27.81 -6.64 -14.80
CA THR A 252 -28.80 -5.84 -14.09
C THR A 252 -28.21 -5.31 -12.77
N THR A 253 -28.78 -4.22 -12.24
CA THR A 253 -28.33 -3.64 -10.97
C THR A 253 -28.32 -4.67 -9.83
N ILE A 254 -29.34 -5.52 -9.75
CA ILE A 254 -29.43 -6.56 -8.70
C ILE A 254 -28.30 -7.58 -8.82
N GLU A 255 -27.97 -8.01 -10.04
CA GLU A 255 -26.87 -8.96 -10.28
C GLU A 255 -25.51 -8.33 -9.99
N SER A 256 -25.28 -7.10 -10.46
CA SER A 256 -24.07 -6.33 -10.18
C SER A 256 -23.86 -6.16 -8.67
N ASP A 257 -24.87 -5.66 -7.96
CA ASP A 257 -24.80 -5.41 -6.52
C ASP A 257 -24.54 -6.71 -5.74
N ALA A 258 -25.19 -7.81 -6.13
CA ALA A 258 -24.98 -9.11 -5.49
C ALA A 258 -23.54 -9.62 -5.68
N LEU A 259 -22.98 -9.49 -6.88
CA LEU A 259 -21.60 -9.90 -7.16
C LEU A 259 -20.57 -9.03 -6.43
N LEU A 260 -20.73 -7.71 -6.46
CA LEU A 260 -19.82 -6.79 -5.76
C LEU A 260 -19.87 -7.02 -4.24
N ALA A 261 -21.06 -7.21 -3.67
CA ALA A 261 -21.21 -7.56 -2.26
C ALA A 261 -20.57 -8.92 -1.94
N TRP A 262 -20.66 -9.90 -2.84
CA TRP A 262 -20.03 -11.20 -2.68
C TRP A 262 -18.51 -11.12 -2.74
N PHE A 263 -17.92 -10.37 -3.68
CA PHE A 263 -16.47 -10.17 -3.74
C PHE A 263 -15.93 -9.55 -2.46
N LEU A 264 -16.61 -8.52 -1.94
CA LEU A 264 -16.22 -7.90 -0.68
C LEU A 264 -16.34 -8.87 0.50
N ARG A 265 -17.38 -9.69 0.51
CA ARG A 265 -17.56 -10.75 1.51
C ARG A 265 -16.45 -11.79 1.46
N LEU A 266 -15.99 -12.19 0.26
CA LEU A 266 -14.84 -13.11 0.13
C LEU A 266 -13.59 -12.54 0.81
N VAL A 267 -13.35 -11.23 0.75
CA VAL A 267 -12.24 -10.64 1.51
C VAL A 267 -12.50 -10.72 3.00
N VAL A 268 -13.65 -10.22 3.48
CA VAL A 268 -13.94 -10.10 4.93
C VAL A 268 -14.02 -11.44 5.64
N ASP A 269 -14.63 -12.46 5.02
CA ASP A 269 -14.85 -13.77 5.63
C ASP A 269 -13.58 -14.66 5.62
N ASN A 270 -12.57 -14.34 4.80
CA ASN A 270 -11.33 -15.10 4.69
C ASN A 270 -10.16 -14.33 5.31
N HIS A 271 -9.83 -14.64 6.57
CA HIS A 271 -8.71 -13.99 7.27
C HIS A 271 -7.34 -14.46 6.76
N ASP A 272 -7.27 -15.64 6.14
CA ASP A 272 -6.03 -16.29 5.67
C ASP A 272 -5.50 -15.71 4.34
N LEU A 273 -6.30 -14.92 3.62
CA LEU A 273 -5.85 -14.13 2.46
C LEU A 273 -5.42 -12.71 2.82
N GLN A 274 -5.55 -12.34 4.11
CA GLN A 274 -5.27 -11.00 4.60
C GLN A 274 -3.96 -10.94 5.37
N VAL A 275 -3.28 -9.80 5.30
CA VAL A 275 -2.22 -9.41 6.24
C VAL A 275 -2.63 -8.10 6.91
N ARG A 276 -2.52 -8.06 8.24
CA ARG A 276 -2.69 -6.84 9.03
C ARG A 276 -1.32 -6.39 9.50
N HIS A 277 -0.92 -5.19 9.09
CA HIS A 277 0.31 -4.56 9.56
C HIS A 277 -0.03 -3.49 10.58
N ARG A 278 0.53 -3.65 11.78
CA ARG A 278 0.59 -2.61 12.79
C ARG A 278 1.86 -1.80 12.54
N TRP A 279 1.68 -0.50 12.33
CA TRP A 279 2.78 0.44 12.22
C TRP A 279 3.40 0.64 13.60
N GLU A 280 4.72 0.47 13.71
CA GLU A 280 5.43 0.54 14.99
C GLU A 280 6.20 1.86 15.13
N ASN A 281 6.78 2.36 14.03
CA ASN A 281 7.65 3.52 14.05
C ASN A 281 7.25 4.58 13.03
N VAL A 282 7.56 5.84 13.37
CA VAL A 282 7.54 6.91 12.39
C VAL A 282 8.59 6.60 11.33
N ASN A 283 8.19 6.74 10.08
CA ASN A 283 8.91 6.38 8.85
C ASN A 283 8.93 4.89 8.51
N ASP A 284 8.16 4.04 9.19
CA ASP A 284 7.84 2.73 8.65
C ASP A 284 7.26 2.89 7.23
N LEU A 285 7.66 1.99 6.34
CA LEU A 285 7.35 2.00 4.92
C LEU A 285 6.72 0.66 4.52
N ALA A 286 5.63 0.73 3.76
CA ALA A 286 5.08 -0.44 3.07
C ALA A 286 5.06 -0.19 1.56
N ILE A 287 5.31 -1.26 0.80
CA ILE A 287 5.20 -1.30 -0.66
C ILE A 287 4.28 -2.46 -1.01
N TRP A 288 3.33 -2.26 -1.93
CA TRP A 288 2.45 -3.32 -2.39
C TRP A 288 2.08 -3.16 -3.86
N ASP A 289 1.71 -4.28 -4.48
CA ASP A 289 1.24 -4.35 -5.87
C ASP A 289 -0.27 -4.13 -5.95
N ASN A 290 -0.71 -2.96 -6.41
CA ASN A 290 -2.12 -2.58 -6.57
C ASN A 290 -2.84 -3.39 -7.66
N ARG A 291 -2.13 -4.07 -8.56
CA ARG A 291 -2.74 -4.85 -9.65
C ARG A 291 -3.43 -6.11 -9.14
N SER A 292 -3.09 -6.58 -7.95
CA SER A 292 -3.61 -7.85 -7.40
C SER A 292 -3.76 -7.84 -5.88
N ASN A 293 -3.83 -6.65 -5.30
CA ASN A 293 -4.00 -6.44 -3.88
C ASN A 293 -5.05 -5.37 -3.59
N TYR A 294 -5.83 -5.58 -2.52
CA TYR A 294 -6.71 -4.58 -1.95
C TYR A 294 -6.22 -4.21 -0.56
N HIS A 295 -6.42 -2.97 -0.15
CA HIS A 295 -6.03 -2.52 1.18
C HIS A 295 -7.10 -1.64 1.83
N VAL A 296 -7.00 -1.51 3.15
CA VAL A 296 -7.86 -0.63 3.96
C VAL A 296 -7.09 -0.09 5.15
N ALA A 297 -7.27 1.20 5.43
CA ALA A 297 -6.77 1.83 6.64
C ALA A 297 -7.78 1.64 7.79
N THR A 298 -7.31 1.14 8.92
CA THR A 298 -8.13 0.95 10.12
C THR A 298 -8.32 2.29 10.83
N SER A 299 -9.57 2.67 11.05
CA SER A 299 -9.94 3.95 11.66
C SER A 299 -10.19 3.83 13.18
N ASP A 300 -9.63 2.80 13.84
CA ASP A 300 -9.87 2.43 15.24
C ASP A 300 -9.20 3.33 16.28
N TYR A 301 -8.53 4.41 15.84
CA TYR A 301 -7.93 5.44 16.69
C TYR A 301 -8.73 6.74 16.72
N ILE A 302 -9.64 6.93 15.75
CA ILE A 302 -10.23 8.23 15.49
C ILE A 302 -11.33 8.52 16.52
N ASN A 303 -11.37 9.76 16.99
CA ASN A 303 -12.29 10.25 18.04
C ASN A 303 -12.12 9.57 19.41
N LEU A 304 -11.01 8.87 19.64
CA LEU A 304 -10.67 8.25 20.92
C LEU A 304 -9.61 9.01 21.72
N GLY A 305 -9.22 10.22 21.27
CA GLY A 305 -8.15 11.00 21.91
C GLY A 305 -6.76 10.35 21.76
N LEU A 306 -6.58 9.49 20.75
CA LEU A 306 -5.35 8.74 20.51
C LEU A 306 -4.35 9.46 19.60
N GLY A 307 -4.66 10.65 19.09
CA GLY A 307 -3.82 11.42 18.18
C GLY A 307 -4.24 11.27 16.71
N GLU A 308 -3.46 11.88 15.82
CA GLU A 308 -3.66 11.81 14.36
C GLU A 308 -2.75 10.75 13.73
N ARG A 309 -3.04 10.44 12.46
CA ARG A 309 -2.24 9.57 11.60
C ARG A 309 -1.99 10.29 10.29
N ALA A 310 -0.73 10.40 9.89
CA ALA A 310 -0.35 10.98 8.62
C ALA A 310 0.74 10.15 7.96
N GLY A 311 0.72 10.14 6.63
CA GLY A 311 1.76 9.52 5.82
C GLY A 311 1.86 10.14 4.45
N GLN A 312 2.97 9.85 3.79
CA GLN A 312 3.24 10.24 2.42
C GLN A 312 3.17 9.01 1.53
N ARG A 313 2.40 9.11 0.45
CA ARG A 313 2.17 8.03 -0.49
C ARG A 313 2.65 8.43 -1.87
N ALA A 314 3.55 7.63 -2.44
CA ALA A 314 3.89 7.67 -3.85
C ALA A 314 3.17 6.52 -4.54
N VAL A 315 2.67 6.78 -5.74
CA VAL A 315 1.93 5.80 -6.54
C VAL A 315 2.52 5.83 -7.94
N SER A 316 3.10 4.72 -8.38
CA SER A 316 3.52 4.55 -9.76
C SER A 316 2.35 4.09 -10.62
N LEU A 317 2.42 4.37 -11.91
CA LEU A 317 1.42 3.95 -12.88
C LEU A 317 1.87 2.67 -13.57
N GLY A 318 0.93 1.75 -13.74
CA GLY A 318 1.15 0.51 -14.46
C GLY A 318 0.70 0.58 -15.91
N GLU A 319 0.08 -0.50 -16.34
CA GLU A 319 -0.52 -0.67 -17.64
C GLU A 319 -2.05 -0.49 -17.62
N ARG A 320 -2.64 -0.32 -18.80
CA ARG A 320 -4.10 -0.47 -18.95
C ARG A 320 -4.49 -1.90 -18.53
N PRO A 321 -5.38 -2.10 -17.55
CA PRO A 321 -5.79 -3.43 -17.10
C PRO A 321 -6.37 -4.24 -18.25
N TYR A 322 -5.93 -5.49 -18.35
CA TYR A 322 -6.36 -6.42 -19.37
C TYR A 322 -6.55 -7.81 -18.77
N LEU A 323 -7.24 -8.67 -19.51
CA LEU A 323 -7.33 -10.10 -19.23
C LEU A 323 -6.70 -10.85 -20.40
N ASP A 324 -5.63 -11.58 -20.14
CA ASP A 324 -5.08 -12.56 -21.07
C ASP A 324 -5.84 -13.89 -20.92
N PRO A 325 -6.52 -14.39 -21.96
CA PRO A 325 -7.20 -15.68 -21.93
C PRO A 325 -6.28 -16.84 -21.51
N GLU A 326 -4.99 -16.78 -21.85
CA GLU A 326 -3.98 -17.81 -21.57
C GLU A 326 -3.39 -17.72 -20.16
N SER A 327 -3.65 -16.62 -19.44
CA SER A 327 -3.20 -16.47 -18.06
C SER A 327 -3.90 -17.47 -17.12
N THR A 328 -3.26 -17.78 -15.98
CA THR A 328 -3.77 -18.81 -15.05
C THR A 328 -4.14 -18.22 -13.70
N GLY A 329 -4.85 -19.00 -12.87
CA GLY A 329 -4.87 -18.72 -11.43
C GLY A 329 -3.47 -18.88 -10.82
N ARG A 330 -3.22 -18.29 -9.65
CA ARG A 330 -1.90 -18.36 -9.00
C ARG A 330 -1.56 -19.80 -8.60
N ARG A 331 -2.48 -20.52 -7.95
CA ARG A 331 -2.27 -21.92 -7.56
C ARG A 331 -1.93 -22.80 -8.76
N GLU A 332 -2.65 -22.65 -9.87
CA GLU A 332 -2.36 -23.37 -11.10
C GLU A 332 -0.98 -23.01 -11.67
N GLY A 333 -0.59 -21.74 -11.64
CA GLY A 333 0.74 -21.30 -12.06
C GLY A 333 1.86 -21.90 -11.20
N LEU A 334 1.68 -21.89 -9.87
CA LEU A 334 2.64 -22.49 -8.93
C LEU A 334 2.75 -24.01 -9.08
N GLU A 335 1.64 -24.70 -9.33
CA GLU A 335 1.65 -26.15 -9.59
C GLU A 335 2.43 -26.51 -10.87
N LYS A 336 2.36 -25.66 -11.91
CA LYS A 336 3.14 -25.86 -13.15
C LYS A 336 4.64 -25.71 -12.90
N LEU A 337 5.05 -24.75 -12.06
CA LEU A 337 6.47 -24.54 -11.70
C LEU A 337 7.08 -25.67 -10.87
N GLN A 338 6.25 -26.46 -10.17
CA GLN A 338 6.72 -27.55 -9.30
C GLN A 338 6.87 -28.90 -10.01
N LYS A 339 6.42 -29.04 -11.26
CA LYS A 339 6.59 -30.27 -12.03
C LYS A 339 7.96 -30.23 -12.73
N PRO A 340 8.86 -31.20 -12.47
CA PRO A 340 10.10 -31.30 -13.26
C PRO A 340 9.75 -31.60 -14.72
N GLU A 341 10.49 -30.96 -15.64
CA GLU A 341 10.40 -31.14 -17.09
C GLU A 341 10.64 -32.59 -17.54
#